data_AF-A0AAU4BWQ8-F1
#
_entry.id   AF-A0AAU4BWQ8-F1
#
_cell.length_a   1.000
_cell.length_b   1.000
_cell.length_c   1.000
_cell.angle_alpha   90.00
_cell.angle_beta   90.00
_cell.angle_gamma   90.00
#
_symmetry.space_group_name_H-M   'P 1'
#
loop_
_entity.id
_entity.type
_entity.pdbx_description
1 polymer ?
#
loop_
_entity_poly.entity_id
_entity_poly.type
_entity_poly.pdbx_seq_one_letter_code
_entity_poly.pdbx_strand_id
1 'polypeptide(L)'
;MVRTFLDVWGDDERRAPVLAMLRSAMTNERAAALLREFVSTVLFGRAGKATDTPQLQIQAAAGQMIGLMILRYVVRVEPIASASEDELIELVAPTIQRYFVP
;
A
#
# COMPACT_ATOMS: atom_id res chain seq x y z
N MET A 1 2.31 11.59 -3.13
CA MET A 1 1.75 10.22 -3.08
C MET A 1 2.39 9.39 -1.99
N VAL A 2 3.71 9.11 -2.03
CA VAL A 2 4.36 8.28 -0.99
C VAL A 2 4.27 8.90 0.41
N ARG A 3 4.55 10.20 0.57
CA ARG A 3 4.36 10.92 1.86
C ARG A 3 2.94 10.78 2.40
N THR A 4 1.95 11.20 1.62
CA THR A 4 0.53 11.10 2.00
C THR A 4 0.11 9.67 2.36
N PHE A 5 0.65 8.67 1.67
CA PHE A 5 0.40 7.28 2.02
C PHE A 5 1.04 6.94 3.37
N LEU A 6 2.32 7.24 3.59
CA LEU A 6 2.98 6.99 4.86
C LEU A 6 2.28 7.71 6.03
N ASP A 7 1.85 8.96 5.85
CA ASP A 7 1.10 9.73 6.85
C ASP A 7 -0.18 8.99 7.30
N VAL A 8 -0.92 8.39 6.36
CA VAL A 8 -2.13 7.61 6.66
C VAL A 8 -1.81 6.36 7.46
N TRP A 9 -0.65 5.75 7.21
CA TRP A 9 -0.19 4.55 7.91
C TRP A 9 0.56 4.83 9.22
N GLY A 10 0.98 6.06 9.46
CA GLY A 10 1.59 6.50 10.72
C GLY A 10 0.60 6.52 11.90
N ASP A 11 -0.70 6.64 11.61
CA ASP A 11 -1.78 6.57 12.59
C ASP A 11 -2.17 5.11 12.88
N ASP A 12 -1.96 4.68 14.12
CA ASP A 12 -2.25 3.33 14.60
C ASP A 12 -3.74 2.94 14.48
N GLU A 13 -4.66 3.88 14.76
CA GLU A 13 -6.10 3.64 14.69
C GLU A 13 -6.56 3.46 13.24
N ARG A 14 -5.97 4.21 12.30
CA ARG A 14 -6.25 4.05 10.86
C ARG A 14 -5.62 2.79 10.29
N ARG A 15 -4.44 2.42 10.76
CA ARG A 15 -3.68 1.26 10.29
C ARG A 15 -4.28 -0.07 10.74
N ALA A 16 -4.74 -0.16 11.99
CA ALA A 16 -5.14 -1.43 12.61
C ALA A 16 -6.25 -2.18 11.85
N PRO A 17 -7.36 -1.55 11.39
CA PRO A 17 -8.40 -2.23 10.63
C PRO A 17 -7.89 -2.77 9.28
N VAL A 18 -7.04 -2.02 8.59
CA VAL A 18 -6.48 -2.43 7.29
C VAL A 18 -5.59 -3.66 7.45
N LEU A 19 -4.74 -3.69 8.48
CA LEU A 19 -3.92 -4.86 8.80
C LEU A 19 -4.77 -6.08 9.19
N ALA A 20 -5.86 -5.88 9.93
CA ALA A 20 -6.77 -6.97 10.29
C ALA A 20 -7.43 -7.59 9.04
N MET A 21 -7.88 -6.75 8.09
CA MET A 21 -8.42 -7.22 6.81
C MET A 21 -7.38 -7.98 5.99
N LEU A 22 -6.16 -7.47 5.88
CA LEU A 22 -5.06 -8.14 5.17
C LEU A 22 -4.73 -9.51 5.80
N ARG A 23 -4.64 -9.59 7.13
CA ARG A 23 -4.43 -10.87 7.84
C ARG A 23 -5.53 -11.87 7.55
N SER A 24 -6.80 -11.43 7.60
CA SER A 24 -7.95 -12.28 7.31
C SER A 24 -7.90 -12.82 5.88
N ALA A 25 -7.57 -11.96 4.91
CA ALA A 25 -7.44 -12.33 3.51
C ALA A 25 -6.34 -13.38 3.27
N MET A 26 -5.22 -13.34 4.00
CA MET A 26 -4.13 -14.32 3.84
C MET A 26 -4.50 -15.73 4.32
N THR A 27 -5.47 -15.86 5.22
CA THR A 27 -5.83 -17.15 5.83
C THR A 27 -7.23 -17.64 5.44
N ASN A 28 -8.01 -16.84 4.71
CA ASN A 28 -9.39 -17.15 4.35
C ASN A 28 -9.73 -16.62 2.95
N GLU A 29 -9.96 -17.52 2.01
CA GLU A 29 -10.22 -17.18 0.61
C GLU A 29 -11.49 -16.32 0.41
N ARG A 30 -12.51 -16.48 1.27
CA ARG A 30 -13.70 -15.63 1.22
C ARG A 30 -13.36 -14.18 1.60
N ALA A 31 -12.55 -14.01 2.65
CA ALA A 31 -12.07 -12.69 3.03
C ALA A 31 -11.14 -12.10 1.96
N ALA A 32 -10.31 -12.94 1.31
CA ALA A 32 -9.49 -12.53 0.18
C ALA A 32 -10.32 -12.02 -0.99
N ALA A 33 -11.42 -12.69 -1.32
CA ALA A 33 -12.35 -12.27 -2.37
C ALA A 33 -13.00 -10.92 -2.06
N LEU A 34 -13.52 -10.73 -0.84
CA LEU A 34 -14.11 -9.46 -0.39
C LEU A 34 -13.10 -8.31 -0.43
N LEU A 35 -11.85 -8.55 0.01
CA LEU A 35 -10.78 -7.56 -0.07
C LEU A 35 -10.46 -7.21 -1.53
N ARG A 36 -10.38 -8.21 -2.42
CA ARG A 36 -10.13 -8.01 -3.87
C ARG A 36 -11.19 -7.12 -4.50
N GLU A 37 -12.46 -7.38 -4.19
CA GLU A 37 -13.60 -6.62 -4.70
C GLU A 37 -13.60 -5.17 -4.18
N PHE A 38 -13.36 -4.99 -2.87
CA PHE A 38 -13.24 -3.66 -2.26
C PHE A 38 -12.10 -2.85 -2.89
N VAL A 39 -10.90 -3.42 -2.97
CA VAL A 39 -9.71 -2.74 -3.52
C VAL A 39 -9.92 -2.40 -5.00
N SER A 40 -10.49 -3.32 -5.78
CA SER A 40 -10.76 -3.08 -7.20
C SER A 40 -11.75 -1.94 -7.42
N THR A 41 -12.82 -1.90 -6.63
CA THR A 41 -13.89 -0.90 -6.76
C THR A 41 -13.50 0.47 -6.21
N VAL A 42 -12.86 0.50 -5.04
CA VAL A 42 -12.60 1.74 -4.29
C VAL A 42 -11.31 2.41 -4.72
N LEU A 43 -10.22 1.64 -4.85
CA LEU A 43 -8.89 2.18 -5.12
C LEU A 43 -8.63 2.26 -6.62
N PHE A 44 -8.80 1.16 -7.34
CA PHE A 44 -8.40 1.11 -8.75
C PHE A 44 -9.43 1.74 -9.69
N GLY A 45 -10.72 1.54 -9.44
CA GLY A 45 -11.79 2.14 -10.23
C GLY A 45 -11.85 3.68 -10.15
N ARG A 46 -11.41 4.28 -9.04
CA ARG A 46 -11.35 5.75 -8.88
C ARG A 46 -10.04 6.33 -9.37
N ALA A 47 -8.91 5.69 -9.07
CA ALA A 47 -7.59 6.16 -9.49
C ALA A 47 -7.43 6.09 -11.02
N GLY A 48 -7.79 4.97 -11.66
CA GLY A 48 -7.67 4.82 -13.11
C GLY A 48 -8.49 5.83 -13.91
N LYS A 49 -9.67 6.23 -13.40
CA LYS A 49 -10.51 7.26 -14.02
C LYS A 49 -9.96 8.68 -13.87
N ALA A 50 -9.13 8.92 -12.86
CA ALA A 50 -8.62 10.26 -12.53
C ALA A 50 -7.28 10.58 -13.20
N THR A 51 -6.48 9.56 -13.55
CA THR A 51 -5.08 9.75 -13.99
C THR A 51 -4.75 9.15 -15.36
N ASP A 52 -5.73 8.56 -16.06
CA ASP A 52 -5.57 7.83 -17.33
C ASP A 52 -4.44 6.78 -17.29
N THR A 53 -4.09 6.34 -16.08
CA THR A 53 -2.99 5.42 -15.82
C THR A 53 -3.47 3.98 -15.95
N PRO A 54 -2.77 3.12 -16.69
CA PRO A 54 -3.03 1.69 -16.73
C PRO A 54 -3.21 1.06 -15.33
N GLN A 55 -4.24 0.25 -15.17
CA GLN A 55 -4.59 -0.37 -13.88
C GLN A 55 -3.43 -1.21 -13.31
N LEU A 56 -2.65 -1.86 -14.18
CA LEU A 56 -1.47 -2.63 -13.81
C LEU A 56 -0.42 -1.79 -13.07
N GLN A 57 -0.18 -0.55 -13.51
CA GLN A 57 0.79 0.35 -12.89
C GLN A 57 0.33 0.78 -11.50
N ILE A 58 -0.96 1.11 -11.36
CA ILE A 58 -1.57 1.44 -10.07
C ILE A 58 -1.48 0.24 -9.11
N GLN A 59 -1.75 -0.97 -9.61
CA GLN A 59 -1.66 -2.21 -8.83
C GLN A 59 -0.22 -2.51 -8.37
N ALA A 60 0.78 -2.31 -9.23
CA ALA A 60 2.18 -2.52 -8.90
C ALA A 60 2.65 -1.54 -7.80
N ALA A 61 2.32 -0.24 -7.95
CA ALA A 61 2.61 0.77 -6.94
C ALA A 61 1.94 0.45 -5.60
N ALA A 62 0.66 0.05 -5.62
CA ALA A 62 -0.06 -0.34 -4.41
C ALA A 62 0.57 -1.57 -3.74
N GLY A 63 0.94 -2.59 -4.51
CA GLY A 63 1.58 -3.80 -4.00
C GLY A 63 2.91 -3.51 -3.30
N GLN A 64 3.74 -2.66 -3.89
CA GLN A 64 5.02 -2.27 -3.29
C GLN A 64 4.82 -1.50 -1.97
N MET A 65 3.88 -0.56 -1.94
CA MET A 65 3.56 0.18 -0.71
C MET A 65 2.99 -0.73 0.38
N ILE A 66 2.09 -1.65 0.06
CA ILE A 66 1.54 -2.63 1.02
C ILE A 66 2.65 -3.53 1.57
N GLY A 67 3.56 -4.01 0.72
CA GLY A 67 4.71 -4.82 1.13
C GLY A 67 5.60 -4.08 2.13
N LEU A 68 5.89 -2.81 1.87
CA LEU A 68 6.65 -1.96 2.80
C LEU A 68 5.96 -1.86 4.17
N MET A 69 4.64 -1.68 4.20
CA MET A 69 3.88 -1.58 5.46
C MET A 69 3.86 -2.89 6.23
N ILE A 70 3.80 -4.03 5.55
CA ILE A 70 3.92 -5.35 6.17
C ILE A 70 5.30 -5.49 6.81
N LEU A 71 6.38 -5.15 6.10
CA LEU A 71 7.74 -5.23 6.64
C LEU A 71 7.93 -4.29 7.85
N ARG A 72 7.41 -3.06 7.78
CA ARG A 72 7.56 -2.06 8.84
C ARG A 72 6.72 -2.37 10.08
N TYR A 73 5.42 -2.64 9.91
CA TYR A 73 4.47 -2.66 11.04
C TYR A 73 4.07 -4.06 11.50
N VAL A 74 4.15 -5.06 10.62
CA VAL A 74 3.72 -6.44 10.92
C VAL A 74 4.92 -7.31 11.28
N VAL A 75 5.87 -7.45 10.34
CA VAL A 75 7.06 -8.28 10.54
C VAL A 75 8.11 -7.54 11.37
N ARG A 76 8.15 -6.21 11.27
CA ARG A 76 9.09 -5.32 11.97
C ARG A 76 10.55 -5.64 11.66
N VAL A 77 10.87 -5.73 10.36
CA VAL A 77 12.23 -6.00 9.87
C VAL A 77 13.09 -4.75 10.02
N GLU A 78 14.26 -4.86 10.66
CA GLU A 78 15.23 -3.76 10.74
C GLU A 78 16.15 -3.72 9.50
N PRO A 79 16.57 -2.52 9.03
CA PRO A 79 16.30 -1.19 9.61
C PRO A 79 14.96 -0.55 9.17
N ILE A 80 14.14 -1.24 8.38
CA ILE A 80 12.88 -0.68 7.81
C ILE A 80 11.87 -0.31 8.90
N ALA A 81 11.83 -1.07 10.00
CA ALA A 81 10.92 -0.84 11.11
C ALA A 81 11.21 0.48 11.83
N SER A 82 12.48 0.82 12.02
CA SER A 82 12.93 2.00 12.76
C SER A 82 13.27 3.21 11.89
N ALA A 83 13.46 3.04 10.58
CA ALA A 83 13.75 4.14 9.65
C ALA A 83 12.75 5.30 9.79
N SER A 84 13.23 6.53 9.64
CA SER A 84 12.36 7.71 9.56
C SER A 84 11.50 7.67 8.30
N GLU A 85 10.38 8.40 8.31
CA GLU A 85 9.54 8.51 7.11
C GLU A 85 10.29 9.15 5.95
N ASP A 86 11.13 10.14 6.21
CA ASP A 86 11.91 10.81 5.16
C ASP A 86 12.91 9.85 4.50
N GLU A 87 13.61 9.00 5.27
CA GLU A 87 14.47 7.95 4.71
C GLU A 87 13.68 6.97 3.84
N LEU A 88 12.48 6.56 4.28
CA LEU A 88 11.62 5.68 3.49
C LEU A 88 11.09 6.36 2.22
N ILE A 89 10.75 7.65 2.30
CA ILE A 89 10.31 8.43 1.14
C ILE A 89 11.45 8.53 0.13
N GLU A 90 12.64 8.90 0.56
CA GLU A 90 13.81 9.03 -0.31
C GLU A 90 14.12 7.71 -1.01
N LEU A 91 14.04 6.59 -0.28
CA LEU A 91 14.28 5.25 -0.82
C LEU A 91 13.20 4.80 -1.82
N VAL A 92 11.92 5.00 -1.49
CA VAL A 92 10.80 4.33 -2.18
C VAL A 92 10.14 5.21 -3.23
N ALA A 93 10.15 6.54 -3.06
CA ALA A 93 9.51 7.46 -4.00
C ALA A 93 9.97 7.31 -5.45
N PRO A 94 11.27 7.15 -5.77
CA PRO A 94 11.71 6.94 -7.16
C PRO A 94 11.12 5.68 -7.77
N THR A 95 11.00 4.60 -6.99
CA THR A 95 10.45 3.33 -7.51
C THR A 95 8.96 3.45 -7.77
N ILE A 96 8.22 4.11 -6.87
CA ILE A 96 6.80 4.34 -7.07
C ILE A 96 6.54 5.27 -8.26
N GLN A 97 7.36 6.32 -8.43
CA GLN A 97 7.25 7.23 -9.57
C GLN A 97 7.48 6.52 -10.91
N ARG A 98 8.40 5.53 -10.98
CA ARG A 98 8.64 4.72 -12.19
C ARG A 98 7.42 3.94 -12.67
N TYR A 99 6.43 3.68 -11.82
CA TYR A 99 5.19 3.07 -12.29
C TYR A 99 4.29 4.05 -13.06
N PHE A 100 4.47 5.35 -12.88
CA PHE A 100 3.58 6.40 -13.41
C PHE A 100 4.25 7.32 -14.44
N VAL A 101 5.56 7.17 -14.64
CA VAL A 101 6.33 7.94 -15.62
C VAL A 101 6.84 6.97 -16.69
N PRO A 102 6.75 7.31 -17.99
CA PRO A 102 7.26 6.47 -19.09
C PRO A 102 8.77 6.19 -19.02
#